data_AF-A0A3B4GNH0-F1
#
_entry.id   AF-A0A3B4GNH0-F1
#
_cell.length_a   1.000
_cell.length_b   1.000
_cell.length_c   1.000
_cell.angle_alpha   90.00
_cell.angle_beta   90.00
_cell.angle_gamma   90.00
#
_symmetry.space_group_name_H-M   'P 1'
#
loop_
_entity.id
_entity.type
_entity.pdbx_description
1 polymer ?
#
loop_
_entity_poly.entity_id
_entity_poly.type
_entity_poly.pdbx_seq_one_letter_code
_entity_poly.pdbx_strand_id
1 'polypeptide(L)'
;MSGSSETANISSLGKGDTLHQQVLASFPLCHMTEEDLIQNPQFCKLLATLAQHVDQTGLTAPLKTELDKAEKKLQIQKLQWLRSESLHRGLQEMIQNHCVRKHHATFYETMERCLLVAQCVRQLDPSNTTNQDQPSVLGLTPQLVMELMPSEKNVQSLKQGLPRQLEKHLKEKCLSLLSYYQPEWEHESEGLKMAKLSHLSAQLDKEKKRAESLKETCRENTVLLQRQTELYLTELTKCIQLLQSFILNHRLKIQTDLERKKLDYFEGKCELILQKIKAEMVEIQLDTYTPDSISYPADAAFVCQGKDFHNSKSKH
;
A
#
# COMPACT_ATOMS: atom_id res chain seq x y z
N MET A 1 44.67 -22.30 56.39
CA MET A 1 44.11 -23.66 56.40
C MET A 1 42.95 -23.67 55.40
N SER A 2 43.21 -23.88 54.10
CA SER A 2 43.32 -25.18 53.41
C SER A 2 41.95 -25.87 53.28
N GLY A 3 41.41 -26.26 52.12
CA GLY A 3 41.84 -26.30 50.71
C GLY A 3 40.56 -26.46 49.84
N SER A 4 40.52 -26.00 48.58
CA SER A 4 40.83 -26.76 47.34
C SER A 4 40.18 -28.16 47.33
N SER A 5 39.49 -28.67 46.31
CA SER A 5 39.20 -28.33 44.91
C SER A 5 38.19 -29.38 44.43
N GLU A 6 37.51 -29.13 43.31
CA GLU A 6 37.12 -30.08 42.24
C GLU A 6 35.96 -29.45 41.44
N THR A 7 36.19 -28.60 40.44
CA THR A 7 36.49 -28.92 39.03
C THR A 7 35.83 -30.17 38.46
N ALA A 8 34.69 -29.96 37.80
CA ALA A 8 34.24 -30.69 36.62
C ALA A 8 33.38 -29.73 35.79
N ASN A 9 33.95 -28.84 34.97
CA ASN A 9 34.22 -29.09 33.54
C ASN A 9 33.49 -30.30 32.96
N ILE A 10 32.41 -30.03 32.22
CA ILE A 10 31.86 -30.64 30.99
C ILE A 10 30.60 -29.77 30.73
N SER A 11 30.34 -29.09 29.61
CA SER A 11 30.78 -29.22 28.23
C SER A 11 30.55 -27.91 27.49
N SER A 12 31.57 -27.50 26.74
CA SER A 12 31.60 -26.42 25.77
C SER A 12 30.77 -26.73 24.51
N LEU A 13 29.44 -26.63 24.59
CA LEU A 13 28.55 -26.81 23.44
C LEU A 13 27.37 -25.82 23.56
N GLY A 14 27.33 -24.77 22.72
CA GLY A 14 26.18 -23.83 22.66
C GLY A 14 26.47 -22.33 22.67
N LYS A 15 27.72 -21.87 22.55
CA LYS A 15 28.04 -20.42 22.44
C LYS A 15 27.95 -19.86 21.00
N GLY A 16 27.92 -20.72 19.98
CA GLY A 16 27.82 -20.29 18.58
C GLY A 16 26.40 -19.88 18.21
N ASP A 17 25.45 -20.79 18.45
CA ASP A 17 24.05 -20.64 18.05
C ASP A 17 23.36 -19.43 18.74
N THR A 18 23.75 -19.14 19.98
CA THR A 18 23.24 -17.98 20.73
C THR A 18 23.70 -16.64 20.17
N LEU A 19 24.93 -16.56 19.63
CA LEU A 19 25.45 -15.32 19.03
C LEU A 19 24.82 -15.04 17.67
N HIS A 20 24.63 -16.07 16.83
CA HIS A 20 23.99 -15.92 15.53
C HIS A 20 22.53 -15.48 15.68
N GLN A 21 21.79 -16.08 16.62
CA GLN A 21 20.42 -15.71 16.92
C GLN A 21 20.31 -14.29 17.51
N GLN A 22 21.25 -13.89 18.37
CA GLN A 22 21.30 -12.54 18.94
C GLN A 22 21.57 -11.47 17.88
N VAL A 23 22.47 -11.75 16.92
CA VAL A 23 22.78 -10.83 15.81
C VAL A 23 21.59 -10.68 14.86
N LEU A 24 20.92 -11.78 14.51
CA LEU A 24 19.71 -11.74 13.67
C LEU A 24 18.58 -10.95 14.34
N ALA A 25 18.40 -11.09 15.66
CA ALA A 25 17.41 -10.34 16.42
C ALA A 25 17.75 -8.83 16.55
N SER A 26 19.03 -8.46 16.48
CA SER A 26 19.49 -7.07 16.52
C SER A 26 19.39 -6.35 15.17
N PHE A 27 19.27 -7.07 14.05
CA PHE A 27 19.22 -6.46 12.70
C PHE A 27 18.10 -7.06 11.82
N PRO A 28 16.81 -6.89 12.18
CA PRO A 28 15.69 -7.48 11.44
C PRO A 28 15.50 -6.91 10.02
N LEU A 29 16.12 -5.76 9.74
CA LEU A 29 16.08 -5.12 8.42
C LEU A 29 17.11 -5.70 7.44
N CYS A 30 18.15 -6.36 7.96
CA CYS A 30 19.12 -7.08 7.15
C CYS A 30 18.51 -8.44 6.81
N HIS A 31 18.22 -8.70 5.53
CA HIS A 31 17.72 -9.98 5.04
C HIS A 31 18.84 -11.04 5.07
N MET A 32 19.32 -11.39 6.26
CA MET A 32 20.39 -12.34 6.48
C MET A 32 19.80 -13.63 7.02
N THR A 33 20.19 -14.78 6.47
CA THR A 33 19.82 -16.08 7.04
C THR A 33 20.93 -16.60 7.96
N GLU A 34 20.59 -17.58 8.80
CA GLU A 34 21.54 -18.16 9.76
C GLU A 34 22.73 -18.83 9.06
N GLU A 35 22.52 -19.36 7.85
CA GLU A 35 23.53 -19.98 6.99
C GLU A 35 24.59 -18.98 6.52
N ASP A 36 24.22 -17.73 6.21
CA ASP A 36 25.14 -16.68 5.76
C ASP A 36 26.11 -16.26 6.88
N LEU A 37 25.62 -16.29 8.12
CA LEU A 37 26.40 -16.01 9.31
C LEU A 37 27.39 -17.16 9.62
N ILE A 38 26.97 -18.41 9.45
CA ILE A 38 27.84 -19.57 9.66
C ILE A 38 28.99 -19.61 8.65
N GLN A 39 28.74 -19.21 7.40
CA GLN A 39 29.79 -19.13 6.37
C GLN A 39 30.80 -17.98 6.61
N ASN A 40 30.41 -16.93 7.36
CA ASN A 40 31.23 -15.73 7.56
C ASN A 40 31.41 -15.39 9.06
N PRO A 41 32.30 -16.10 9.78
CA PRO A 41 32.43 -15.95 11.23
C PRO A 41 33.02 -14.60 11.68
N GLN A 42 33.85 -13.94 10.85
CA GLN A 42 34.40 -12.61 11.15
C GLN A 42 33.35 -11.51 10.98
N PHE A 43 32.46 -11.67 10.01
CA PHE A 43 31.31 -10.78 9.80
C PHE A 43 30.34 -10.87 10.98
N CYS A 44 30.09 -12.06 11.51
CA CYS A 44 29.30 -12.26 12.72
C CYS A 44 29.87 -11.52 13.94
N LYS A 45 31.20 -11.55 14.14
CA LYS A 45 31.86 -10.84 15.23
C LYS A 45 31.73 -9.33 15.09
N LEU A 46 31.84 -8.81 13.86
CA LEU A 46 31.63 -7.39 13.57
C LEU A 46 30.19 -6.97 13.87
N LEU A 47 29.21 -7.74 13.39
CA LEU A 47 27.80 -7.48 13.66
C LEU A 47 27.46 -7.58 15.14
N ALA A 48 28.04 -8.55 15.87
CA ALA A 48 27.89 -8.65 17.32
C ALA A 48 28.47 -7.43 18.05
N THR A 49 29.56 -6.86 17.54
CA THR A 49 30.16 -5.62 18.09
C THR A 49 29.29 -4.40 17.75
N LEU A 50 28.73 -4.34 16.55
CA LEU A 50 27.81 -3.28 16.14
C LEU A 50 26.49 -3.33 16.92
N ALA A 51 25.97 -4.53 17.22
CA ALA A 51 24.78 -4.73 18.03
C ALA A 51 24.91 -4.18 19.47
N GLN A 52 26.13 -3.99 19.98
CA GLN A 52 26.36 -3.34 21.27
C GLN A 52 26.17 -1.82 21.22
N HIS A 53 26.23 -1.24 20.03
CA HIS A 53 26.17 0.21 19.83
C HIS A 53 24.94 0.67 19.06
N VAL A 54 24.24 -0.24 18.37
CA VAL A 54 23.16 0.02 17.42
C VAL A 54 21.96 -0.84 17.74
N ASP A 55 20.77 -0.22 17.80
CA ASP A 55 19.50 -0.89 18.05
C ASP A 55 18.88 -1.48 16.78
N GLN A 56 17.79 -2.25 16.93
CA GLN A 56 17.02 -2.90 15.85
C GLN A 56 16.61 -1.98 14.68
N THR A 57 16.60 -0.68 14.91
CA THR A 57 16.24 0.37 13.94
C THR A 57 17.46 1.02 13.27
N GLY A 58 18.68 0.57 13.57
CA GLY A 58 19.91 1.16 13.03
C GLY A 58 20.37 2.44 13.75
N LEU A 59 19.72 2.82 14.85
CA LEU A 59 20.06 4.01 15.64
C LEU A 59 21.11 3.68 16.70
N THR A 60 22.08 4.57 16.88
CA THR A 60 23.04 4.45 17.99
C THR A 60 22.35 4.72 19.33
N ALA A 61 22.79 4.05 20.40
CA ALA A 61 22.26 4.25 21.75
C ALA A 61 22.11 5.73 22.17
N PRO A 62 23.11 6.62 22.01
CA PRO A 62 22.94 8.04 22.37
C PRO A 62 21.89 8.75 21.49
N LEU A 63 21.86 8.47 20.18
CA LEU A 63 20.91 9.10 19.27
C LEU A 63 19.48 8.69 19.57
N LYS A 64 19.25 7.43 19.94
CA LYS A 64 17.93 6.98 20.42
C LYS A 64 17.51 7.69 21.69
N THR A 65 18.41 7.85 22.67
CA THR A 65 18.05 8.58 23.89
C THR A 65 17.70 10.05 23.61
N GLU A 66 18.37 10.70 22.66
CA GLU A 66 18.02 12.05 22.23
C GLU A 66 16.71 12.09 21.44
N LEU A 67 16.45 11.08 20.59
CA LEU A 67 15.17 10.93 19.90
C LEU A 67 14.02 10.79 20.91
N ASP A 68 14.15 9.91 21.90
CA ASP A 68 13.13 9.70 22.94
C ASP A 68 12.91 10.96 23.77
N LYS A 69 13.98 11.72 24.08
CA LYS A 69 13.87 13.02 24.76
C LYS A 69 13.16 14.05 23.89
N ALA A 70 13.49 14.13 22.61
CA ALA A 70 12.86 15.04 21.66
C ALA A 70 11.38 14.69 21.46
N GLU A 71 11.04 13.40 21.35
CA GLU A 71 9.66 12.94 21.25
C GLU A 71 8.88 13.26 22.52
N LYS A 72 9.43 13.01 23.71
CA LYS A 72 8.79 13.42 24.97
C LYS A 72 8.56 14.93 25.03
N LYS A 73 9.54 15.75 24.63
CA LYS A 73 9.38 17.22 24.56
C LYS A 73 8.28 17.60 23.58
N LEU A 74 8.23 16.98 22.41
CA LEU A 74 7.20 17.21 21.40
C LEU A 74 5.81 16.84 21.95
N GLN A 75 5.67 15.70 22.61
CA GLN A 75 4.39 15.28 23.20
C GLN A 75 3.93 16.25 24.29
N ILE A 76 4.84 16.72 25.14
CA ILE A 76 4.53 17.73 26.17
C ILE A 76 4.10 19.05 25.51
N GLN A 77 4.83 19.54 24.52
CA GLN A 77 4.48 20.76 23.79
C GLN A 77 3.14 20.63 23.07
N LYS A 78 2.90 19.48 22.42
CA LYS A 78 1.63 19.16 21.76
C LYS A 78 0.48 19.16 22.75
N LEU A 79 0.65 18.56 23.93
CA LEU A 79 -0.35 18.57 24.99
C LEU A 79 -0.64 19.99 25.49
N GLN A 80 0.41 20.79 25.72
CA GLN A 80 0.28 22.19 26.15
C GLN A 80 -0.45 23.01 25.09
N TRP A 81 -0.05 22.86 23.82
CA TRP A 81 -0.71 23.53 22.69
C TRP A 81 -2.17 23.11 22.56
N LEU A 82 -2.48 21.81 22.60
CA LEU A 82 -3.85 21.29 22.55
C LEU A 82 -4.71 21.84 23.68
N ARG A 83 -4.17 21.97 24.90
CA ARG A 83 -4.89 22.60 26.02
C ARG A 83 -5.20 24.06 25.72
N SER A 84 -4.22 24.84 25.25
CA SER A 84 -4.45 26.24 24.91
C SER A 84 -5.40 26.43 23.74
N GLU A 85 -5.31 25.57 22.72
CA GLU A 85 -6.15 25.61 21.52
C GLU A 85 -7.59 25.21 21.84
N SER A 86 -7.78 24.17 22.67
CA SER A 86 -9.12 23.75 23.13
C SER A 86 -9.81 24.85 23.91
N LEU A 87 -9.07 25.56 24.78
CA LEU A 87 -9.61 26.72 25.50
C LEU A 87 -9.96 27.85 24.54
N HIS A 88 -9.06 28.19 23.61
CA HIS A 88 -9.30 29.26 22.64
C HIS A 88 -10.52 28.99 21.77
N ARG A 89 -10.64 27.77 21.23
CA ARG A 89 -11.79 27.33 20.46
C ARG A 89 -13.07 27.33 21.29
N GLY A 90 -13.01 26.85 22.54
CA GLY A 90 -14.14 26.90 23.45
C GLY A 90 -14.65 28.32 23.69
N LEU A 91 -13.75 29.29 23.83
CA LEU A 91 -14.10 30.71 23.97
C LEU A 91 -14.72 31.29 22.69
N GLN A 92 -14.17 30.96 21.51
CA GLN A 92 -14.75 31.37 20.22
C GLN A 92 -16.15 30.79 20.00
N GLU A 93 -16.36 29.53 20.33
CA GLU A 93 -17.67 28.89 20.24
C GLU A 93 -18.69 29.52 21.19
N MET A 94 -18.29 29.90 22.41
CA MET A 94 -19.15 30.67 23.31
C MET A 94 -19.57 31.98 22.64
N ILE A 95 -18.64 32.75 22.10
CA ILE A 95 -18.94 34.01 21.39
C ILE A 95 -19.92 33.75 20.23
N GLN A 96 -19.64 32.77 19.38
CA GLN A 96 -20.49 32.43 18.23
C GLN A 96 -21.91 32.03 18.67
N ASN A 97 -22.04 31.17 19.68
CA ASN A 97 -23.36 30.77 20.20
C ASN A 97 -24.15 31.96 20.73
N HIS A 98 -23.48 32.94 21.33
CA HIS A 98 -24.12 34.16 21.83
C HIS A 98 -24.50 35.14 20.71
N CYS A 99 -23.67 35.26 19.66
CA CYS A 99 -24.02 36.03 18.46
C CYS A 99 -25.26 35.46 17.76
N VAL A 100 -25.36 34.12 17.63
CA VAL A 100 -26.52 33.45 17.01
C VAL A 100 -27.79 33.64 17.83
N ARG A 101 -27.69 33.62 19.16
CA ARG A 101 -28.83 33.82 20.07
C ARG A 101 -29.25 35.30 20.25
N LYS A 102 -28.57 36.26 19.59
CA LYS A 102 -28.85 37.72 19.63
C LYS A 102 -29.00 38.31 21.05
N HIS A 103 -28.26 37.77 22.03
CA HIS A 103 -28.23 38.33 23.38
C HIS A 103 -27.02 39.27 23.52
N HIS A 104 -27.28 40.58 23.55
CA HIS A 104 -26.28 41.61 23.86
C HIS A 104 -25.95 41.61 25.35
N ALA A 105 -25.14 40.64 25.77
CA ALA A 105 -24.49 40.69 27.08
C ALA A 105 -23.12 41.35 26.90
N THR A 106 -22.92 42.48 27.57
CA THR A 106 -21.67 43.27 27.60
C THR A 106 -20.43 42.42 27.93
N PHE A 107 -20.62 41.28 28.60
CA PHE A 107 -19.61 40.27 28.89
C PHE A 107 -18.99 39.62 27.63
N TYR A 108 -19.81 39.17 26.67
CA TYR A 108 -19.32 38.49 25.46
C TYR A 108 -18.68 39.47 24.47
N GLU A 109 -19.21 40.68 24.37
CA GLU A 109 -18.61 41.76 23.56
C GLU A 109 -17.24 42.19 24.12
N THR A 110 -17.11 42.25 25.45
CA THR A 110 -15.82 42.52 26.11
C THR A 110 -14.82 41.38 25.85
N MET A 111 -15.29 40.13 25.90
CA MET A 111 -14.46 38.94 25.64
C MET A 111 -13.99 38.88 24.18
N GLU A 112 -14.87 39.17 23.22
CA GLU A 112 -14.54 39.23 21.78
C GLU A 112 -13.48 40.30 21.51
N ARG A 113 -13.64 41.52 22.04
CA ARG A 113 -12.65 42.59 21.90
C ARG A 113 -11.30 42.22 22.51
N CYS A 114 -11.28 41.57 23.67
CA CYS A 114 -10.04 41.10 24.30
C CYS A 114 -9.33 40.03 23.44
N LEU A 115 -10.08 39.09 22.85
CA LEU A 115 -9.49 38.05 21.99
C LEU A 115 -8.95 38.61 20.68
N LEU A 116 -9.66 39.57 20.06
CA LEU A 116 -9.19 40.25 18.85
C LEU A 116 -7.93 41.06 19.12
N VAL A 117 -7.89 41.84 20.21
CA VAL A 117 -6.69 42.59 20.62
C VAL A 117 -5.51 41.63 20.88
N ALA A 118 -5.74 40.53 21.59
CA ALA A 118 -4.70 39.53 21.85
C ALA A 118 -4.24 38.79 20.58
N GLN A 119 -5.11 38.61 19.59
CA GLN A 119 -4.74 38.03 18.30
C GLN A 119 -3.92 39.02 17.46
N CYS A 120 -4.34 40.29 17.41
CA CYS A 120 -3.59 41.35 16.74
C CYS A 120 -2.21 41.54 17.36
N VAL A 121 -2.10 41.57 18.69
CA VAL A 121 -0.81 41.64 19.41
C VAL A 121 0.08 40.44 19.07
N ARG A 122 -0.47 39.21 19.03
CA ARG A 122 0.29 38.02 18.64
C ARG A 122 0.75 38.01 17.18
N GLN A 123 -0.04 38.59 16.28
CA GLN A 123 0.33 38.73 14.87
C GLN A 123 1.36 39.86 14.65
N LEU A 124 1.38 40.84 15.55
CA LEU A 124 2.34 41.94 15.58
C LEU A 124 3.60 41.64 16.41
N ASP A 125 3.65 40.53 17.15
CA ASP A 125 4.80 40.10 17.95
C ASP A 125 5.67 39.14 17.12
N PRO A 126 6.84 39.60 16.62
CA PRO A 126 7.74 38.81 15.80
C PRO A 126 8.62 37.90 16.67
N SER A 127 8.04 37.00 17.44
CA SER A 127 8.82 36.13 18.32
C SER A 127 8.98 34.72 17.73
N ASN A 128 10.02 34.55 16.91
CA ASN A 128 11.09 33.52 17.04
C ASN A 128 11.73 33.04 15.72
N THR A 129 11.30 33.54 14.55
CA THR A 129 11.98 33.22 13.29
C THR A 129 12.18 34.46 12.43
N THR A 130 13.42 34.96 12.44
CA THR A 130 14.01 35.86 11.44
C THR A 130 13.92 37.37 11.72
N ASN A 131 15.07 37.91 12.13
CA ASN A 131 15.58 39.27 11.99
C ASN A 131 14.82 40.43 12.67
N GLN A 132 15.55 41.16 13.52
CA GLN A 132 15.15 42.38 14.23
C GLN A 132 14.81 43.59 13.31
N ASP A 133 14.78 43.41 12.00
CA ASP A 133 14.65 44.46 10.98
C ASP A 133 13.45 44.26 10.03
N GLN A 134 12.36 43.63 10.47
CA GLN A 134 11.09 43.74 9.73
C GLN A 134 10.34 45.01 10.14
N PRO A 135 9.97 45.90 9.19
CA PRO A 135 9.17 47.07 9.50
C PRO A 135 7.80 46.64 10.04
N SER A 136 7.35 47.29 11.12
CA SER A 136 6.03 47.08 11.69
C SER A 136 4.99 47.10 10.58
N VAL A 137 4.21 46.03 10.43
CA VAL A 137 3.11 45.99 9.46
C VAL A 137 2.20 47.19 9.76
N LEU A 138 2.14 48.15 8.83
CA LEU A 138 1.39 49.41 8.93
C LEU A 138 1.85 50.40 10.03
N GLY A 139 3.07 50.27 10.59
CA GLY A 139 3.54 51.16 11.67
C GLY A 139 2.86 50.93 13.02
N LEU A 140 2.04 49.88 13.15
CA LEU A 140 1.32 49.55 14.38
C LEU A 140 2.26 48.86 15.37
N THR A 141 2.46 49.48 16.52
CA THR A 141 3.21 48.89 17.64
C THR A 141 2.24 48.11 18.54
N PRO A 142 2.64 46.97 19.12
CA PRO A 142 1.80 46.19 20.05
C PRO A 142 1.22 47.00 21.21
N GLN A 143 1.90 48.08 21.60
CA GLN A 143 1.48 49.02 22.64
C GLN A 143 0.21 49.80 22.24
N LEU A 144 0.10 50.29 21.01
CA LEU A 144 -1.08 51.01 20.52
C LEU A 144 -2.31 50.10 20.42
N VAL A 145 -2.11 48.82 20.10
CA VAL A 145 -3.20 47.85 20.04
C VAL A 145 -3.68 47.47 21.45
N MET A 146 -2.79 47.53 22.44
CA MET A 146 -3.15 47.30 23.84
C MET A 146 -3.98 48.46 24.44
N GLU A 147 -3.86 49.68 23.91
CA GLU A 147 -4.73 50.82 24.27
C GLU A 147 -6.19 50.64 23.83
N LEU A 148 -6.45 49.75 22.86
CA LEU A 148 -7.81 49.39 22.42
C LEU A 148 -8.49 48.37 23.35
N MET A 149 -7.84 47.97 24.44
CA MET A 149 -8.45 47.08 25.43
C MET A 149 -9.69 47.72 26.07
N PRO A 150 -10.76 46.94 26.32
CA PRO A 150 -11.91 47.44 27.07
C PRO A 150 -11.51 47.79 28.51
N SER A 151 -12.32 48.64 29.17
CA SER A 151 -12.09 49.15 30.53
C SER A 151 -11.56 48.07 31.49
N GLU A 152 -10.51 48.39 32.25
CA GLU A 152 -9.82 47.46 33.15
C GLU A 152 -10.77 46.81 34.18
N LYS A 153 -11.81 47.52 34.61
CA LYS A 153 -12.86 46.99 35.49
C LYS A 153 -13.67 45.86 34.82
N ASN A 154 -13.92 45.97 33.52
CA ASN A 154 -14.63 44.96 32.73
C ASN A 154 -13.73 43.75 32.43
N VAL A 155 -12.42 43.97 32.29
CA VAL A 155 -11.44 42.89 32.13
C VAL A 155 -11.27 42.09 33.43
N GLN A 156 -11.30 42.75 34.59
CA GLN A 156 -11.23 42.08 35.89
C GLN A 156 -12.51 41.28 36.19
N SER A 157 -13.69 41.84 35.90
CA SER A 157 -14.96 41.12 36.06
C SER A 157 -15.07 39.94 35.08
N LEU A 158 -14.58 40.10 33.84
CA LEU A 158 -14.43 39.00 32.88
C LEU A 158 -13.52 37.90 33.43
N LYS A 159 -12.32 38.24 33.93
CA LYS A 159 -11.38 37.26 34.50
C LYS A 159 -11.97 36.45 35.66
N GLN A 160 -12.81 37.06 36.49
CA GLN A 160 -13.47 36.37 37.61
C GLN A 160 -14.67 35.51 37.17
N GLY A 161 -15.41 35.95 36.15
CA GLY A 161 -16.59 35.24 35.65
C GLY A 161 -16.29 34.14 34.63
N LEU A 162 -15.18 34.27 33.87
CA LEU A 162 -14.82 33.40 32.76
C LEU A 162 -14.70 31.91 33.16
N PRO A 163 -14.05 31.53 34.26
CA PRO A 163 -13.91 30.12 34.62
C PRO A 163 -15.27 29.45 34.87
N ARG A 164 -16.20 30.15 35.54
CA ARG A 164 -17.54 29.63 35.86
C ARG A 164 -18.40 29.47 34.62
N GLN A 165 -18.37 30.45 33.71
CA GLN A 165 -19.13 30.40 32.46
C GLN A 165 -18.58 29.34 31.51
N LEU A 166 -17.25 29.24 31.41
CA LEU A 166 -16.59 28.21 30.62
C LEU A 166 -16.88 26.81 31.16
N GLU A 167 -16.83 26.62 32.48
CA GLU A 167 -17.18 25.35 33.12
C GLU A 167 -18.63 24.96 32.84
N LYS A 168 -19.57 25.90 32.93
CA LYS A 168 -20.97 25.66 32.59
C LYS A 168 -21.15 25.24 31.13
N HIS A 169 -20.54 25.98 30.20
CA HIS A 169 -20.60 25.68 28.77
C HIS A 169 -19.98 24.32 28.43
N LEU A 170 -18.84 23.98 29.04
CA LEU A 170 -18.21 22.68 28.86
C LEU A 170 -19.08 21.55 29.42
N LYS A 171 -19.69 21.74 30.60
CA LYS A 171 -20.63 20.78 31.17
C LYS A 171 -21.83 20.54 30.24
N GLU A 172 -22.45 21.61 29.75
CA GLU A 172 -23.57 21.51 28.80
C GLU A 172 -23.16 20.71 27.55
N LYS A 173 -21.99 21.01 26.96
CA LYS A 173 -21.48 20.28 25.80
C LYS A 173 -21.23 18.80 26.09
N CYS A 174 -20.60 18.48 27.21
CA CYS A 174 -20.36 17.09 27.55
C CYS A 174 -21.67 16.34 27.81
N LEU A 175 -22.69 16.99 28.39
CA LEU A 175 -24.03 16.43 28.54
C LEU A 175 -24.71 16.21 27.19
N SER A 176 -24.60 17.15 26.24
CA SER A 176 -25.11 16.98 24.87
C SER A 176 -24.42 15.84 24.13
N LEU A 177 -23.11 15.66 24.36
CA LEU A 177 -22.39 14.53 23.76
C LEU A 177 -22.84 13.21 24.37
N LEU A 178 -23.05 13.15 25.69
CA LEU A 178 -23.61 11.97 26.35
C LEU A 178 -25.01 11.64 25.82
N SER A 179 -25.89 12.63 25.65
CA SER A 179 -27.25 12.37 25.15
C SER A 179 -27.27 11.86 23.70
N TYR A 180 -26.28 12.22 22.88
CA TYR A 180 -26.14 11.69 21.52
C TYR A 180 -25.79 10.19 21.51
N TYR A 181 -24.86 9.77 22.37
CA TYR A 181 -24.44 8.36 22.42
C TYR A 181 -25.40 7.48 23.22
N GLN A 182 -26.03 8.02 24.27
CA GLN A 182 -26.89 7.31 25.21
C GLN A 182 -28.11 8.19 25.56
N PRO A 183 -29.13 8.22 24.69
CA PRO A 183 -30.33 9.03 24.88
C PRO A 183 -31.16 8.58 26.09
N GLU A 184 -31.01 7.33 26.54
CA GLU A 184 -31.72 6.79 27.71
C GLU A 184 -31.39 7.54 29.01
N TRP A 185 -30.28 8.28 29.04
CA TRP A 185 -29.77 8.97 30.22
C TRP A 185 -30.32 10.40 30.36
N GLU A 186 -31.09 10.87 29.40
CA GLU A 186 -31.64 12.24 29.41
C GLU A 186 -32.59 12.48 30.60
N HIS A 187 -33.24 11.42 31.09
CA HIS A 187 -34.18 11.46 32.22
C HIS A 187 -33.53 11.26 33.61
N GLU A 188 -32.22 10.99 33.68
CA GLU A 188 -31.54 10.75 34.96
C GLU A 188 -31.23 12.05 35.72
N SER A 189 -31.03 11.92 37.04
CA SER A 189 -30.66 13.04 37.92
C SER A 189 -29.32 13.65 37.54
N GLU A 190 -29.13 14.96 37.77
CA GLU A 190 -27.88 15.64 37.43
C GLU A 190 -26.65 15.03 38.11
N GLY A 191 -26.79 14.49 39.33
CA GLY A 191 -25.71 13.80 40.03
C GLY A 191 -25.25 12.53 39.31
N LEU A 192 -26.18 11.75 38.74
CA LEU A 192 -25.85 10.58 37.93
C LEU A 192 -25.21 10.99 36.61
N LYS A 193 -25.73 12.03 35.95
CA LYS A 193 -25.12 12.59 34.73
C LYS A 193 -23.68 13.04 34.96
N MET A 194 -23.39 13.69 36.08
CA MET A 194 -22.03 14.09 36.45
C MET A 194 -21.10 12.90 36.76
N ALA A 195 -21.61 11.84 37.39
CA ALA A 195 -20.85 10.60 37.61
C ALA A 195 -20.59 9.82 36.31
N LYS A 196 -21.50 9.92 35.33
CA LYS A 196 -21.30 9.34 33.99
C LYS A 196 -20.38 10.19 33.12
N LEU A 197 -20.41 11.51 33.28
CA LEU A 197 -19.47 12.45 32.64
C LEU A 197 -18.02 12.15 33.00
N SER A 198 -17.73 11.81 34.25
CA SER A 198 -16.37 11.41 34.64
C SER A 198 -15.92 10.10 34.00
N HIS A 199 -16.85 9.25 33.54
CA HIS A 199 -16.57 8.03 32.78
C HIS A 199 -16.59 8.22 31.26
N LEU A 200 -16.91 9.41 30.75
CA LEU A 200 -17.01 9.69 29.32
C LEU A 200 -15.68 9.48 28.59
N SER A 201 -14.54 9.80 29.21
CA SER A 201 -13.22 9.53 28.64
C SER A 201 -13.00 8.04 28.39
N ALA A 202 -13.34 7.20 29.38
CA ALA A 202 -13.22 5.75 29.26
C ALA A 202 -14.20 5.18 28.22
N GLN A 203 -15.41 5.75 28.09
CA GLN A 203 -16.35 5.36 27.06
C GLN A 203 -15.87 5.76 25.66
N LEU A 204 -15.32 6.97 25.51
CA LEU A 204 -14.72 7.44 24.27
C LEU A 204 -13.52 6.58 23.85
N ASP A 205 -12.68 6.17 24.81
CA ASP A 205 -11.57 5.26 24.55
C ASP A 205 -12.04 3.88 24.09
N LYS A 206 -13.14 3.36 24.65
CA LYS A 206 -13.75 2.10 24.19
C LYS A 206 -14.27 2.23 22.76
N GLU A 207 -15.00 3.30 22.46
CA GLU A 207 -15.51 3.56 21.10
C GLU A 207 -14.38 3.79 20.09
N LYS A 208 -13.30 4.49 20.49
CA LYS A 208 -12.10 4.66 19.68
C LYS A 208 -11.45 3.31 19.36
N LYS A 209 -11.24 2.45 20.37
CA LYS A 209 -10.70 1.09 20.16
C LYS A 209 -11.60 0.26 19.28
N ARG A 210 -12.93 0.34 19.46
CA ARG A 210 -13.91 -0.32 18.60
C ARG A 210 -13.79 0.17 17.16
N ALA A 211 -13.71 1.47 16.93
CA ALA A 211 -13.55 2.06 15.59
C ALA A 211 -12.22 1.65 14.94
N GLU A 212 -11.12 1.62 15.69
CA GLU A 212 -9.82 1.14 15.22
C GLU A 212 -9.87 -0.34 14.83
N SER A 213 -10.52 -1.18 15.66
CA SER A 213 -10.70 -2.61 15.34
C SER A 213 -11.56 -2.82 14.09
N LEU A 214 -12.65 -2.07 13.93
CA LEU A 214 -13.50 -2.10 12.72
C LEU A 214 -12.75 -1.61 11.48
N LYS A 215 -11.88 -0.61 11.63
CA LYS A 215 -11.03 -0.14 10.53
C LYS A 215 -10.06 -1.21 10.09
N GLU A 216 -9.48 -1.96 11.02
CA GLU A 216 -8.55 -3.03 10.70
C GLU A 216 -9.26 -4.21 10.03
N THR A 217 -10.40 -4.66 10.55
CA THR A 217 -11.20 -5.70 9.90
C THR A 217 -11.69 -5.28 8.51
N CYS A 218 -12.03 -4.00 8.31
CA CYS A 218 -12.38 -3.47 7.00
C CYS A 218 -11.20 -3.52 6.01
N ARG A 219 -9.97 -3.24 6.47
CA ARG A 219 -8.75 -3.38 5.66
C ARG A 219 -8.51 -4.84 5.29
N GLU A 220 -8.60 -5.76 6.25
CA GLU A 220 -8.46 -7.19 6.02
C GLU A 220 -9.48 -7.70 4.99
N ASN A 221 -10.76 -7.31 5.15
CA ASN A 221 -11.83 -7.64 4.21
C ASN A 221 -11.55 -7.08 2.81
N THR A 222 -11.01 -5.87 2.72
CA THR A 222 -10.64 -5.27 1.42
C THR A 222 -9.55 -6.09 0.73
N VAL A 223 -8.52 -6.52 1.46
CA VAL A 223 -7.45 -7.37 0.91
C VAL A 223 -7.99 -8.74 0.47
N LEU A 224 -8.87 -9.35 1.25
CA LEU A 224 -9.52 -10.61 0.89
C LEU A 224 -10.35 -10.46 -0.40
N LEU A 225 -11.12 -9.39 -0.52
CA LEU A 225 -11.92 -9.09 -1.70
C LEU A 225 -11.04 -8.83 -2.94
N GLN A 226 -9.91 -8.14 -2.78
CA GLN A 226 -8.95 -7.95 -3.86
C GLN A 226 -8.38 -9.29 -4.34
N ARG A 227 -7.94 -10.16 -3.42
CA ARG A 227 -7.44 -11.50 -3.76
C ARG A 227 -8.48 -12.35 -4.48
N GLN A 228 -9.72 -12.34 -3.99
CA GLN A 228 -10.82 -13.07 -4.62
C GLN A 228 -11.08 -12.55 -6.04
N THR A 229 -11.07 -11.22 -6.21
CA THR A 229 -11.24 -10.58 -7.52
C THR A 229 -10.12 -10.99 -8.49
N GLU A 230 -8.87 -10.97 -8.03
CA GLU A 230 -7.71 -11.39 -8.83
C GLU A 230 -7.81 -12.87 -9.25
N LEU A 231 -8.24 -13.75 -8.35
CA LEU A 231 -8.46 -15.16 -8.66
C LEU A 231 -9.52 -15.34 -9.75
N TYR A 232 -10.68 -14.68 -9.63
CA TYR A 232 -11.73 -14.75 -10.65
C TYR A 232 -11.26 -14.22 -12.00
N LEU A 233 -10.57 -13.08 -12.03
CA LEU A 233 -10.04 -12.49 -13.26
C LEU A 233 -8.99 -13.40 -13.92
N THR A 234 -8.12 -14.02 -13.12
CA THR A 234 -7.12 -14.96 -13.62
C THR A 234 -7.78 -16.18 -14.24
N GLU A 235 -8.81 -16.73 -13.61
CA GLU A 235 -9.51 -17.91 -14.14
C GLU A 235 -10.32 -17.58 -15.40
N LEU A 236 -10.98 -16.42 -15.44
CA LEU A 236 -11.63 -15.90 -16.64
C LEU A 236 -10.63 -15.73 -17.80
N THR A 237 -9.43 -15.22 -17.51
CA THR A 237 -8.38 -15.04 -18.52
C THR A 237 -7.92 -16.39 -19.07
N LYS A 238 -7.75 -17.42 -18.23
CA LYS A 238 -7.44 -18.78 -18.70
C LYS A 238 -8.55 -19.35 -19.59
N CYS A 239 -9.82 -19.17 -19.22
CA CYS A 239 -10.95 -19.61 -20.04
C CYS A 239 -10.93 -18.94 -21.43
N ILE A 240 -10.64 -17.63 -21.48
CA ILE A 240 -10.52 -16.90 -22.74
C ILE A 240 -9.35 -17.44 -23.58
N GLN A 241 -8.18 -17.67 -22.97
CA GLN A 241 -7.02 -18.23 -23.66
C GLN A 241 -7.31 -19.63 -24.23
N LEU A 242 -8.00 -20.48 -23.46
CA LEU A 242 -8.43 -21.80 -23.92
C LEU A 242 -9.36 -21.68 -25.13
N LEU A 243 -10.38 -20.84 -25.07
CA LEU A 243 -11.30 -20.61 -26.20
C LEU A 243 -10.56 -20.09 -27.45
N GLN A 244 -9.63 -19.16 -27.27
CA GLN A 244 -8.79 -18.66 -28.37
C GLN A 244 -7.94 -19.78 -28.99
N SER A 245 -7.36 -20.66 -28.18
CA SER A 245 -6.58 -21.81 -28.66
C SER A 245 -7.45 -22.80 -29.45
N PHE A 246 -8.67 -23.07 -28.99
CA PHE A 246 -9.63 -23.92 -29.70
C PHE A 246 -10.04 -23.33 -31.05
N ILE A 247 -10.32 -22.03 -31.09
CA ILE A 247 -10.67 -21.32 -32.34
C ILE A 247 -9.49 -21.39 -33.31
N LEU A 248 -8.27 -21.11 -32.85
CA LEU A 248 -7.07 -21.17 -33.69
C LEU A 248 -6.85 -22.58 -34.25
N ASN A 249 -6.91 -23.60 -33.38
CA ASN A 249 -6.75 -25.00 -33.77
C ASN A 249 -7.81 -25.44 -34.78
N HIS A 250 -9.08 -25.04 -34.58
CA HIS A 250 -10.16 -25.37 -35.50
C HIS A 250 -9.96 -24.69 -36.87
N ARG A 251 -9.54 -23.42 -36.89
CA ARG A 251 -9.21 -22.71 -38.14
C ARG A 251 -8.06 -23.37 -38.89
N LEU A 252 -6.97 -23.71 -38.19
CA LEU A 252 -5.84 -24.42 -38.77
C LEU A 252 -6.25 -25.79 -39.32
N LYS A 253 -7.05 -26.55 -38.56
CA LYS A 253 -7.55 -27.86 -39.01
C LYS A 253 -8.35 -27.75 -40.30
N ILE A 254 -9.32 -26.84 -40.37
CA ILE A 254 -10.10 -26.60 -41.60
C ILE A 254 -9.18 -26.23 -42.78
N GLN A 255 -8.19 -25.37 -42.54
CA GLN A 255 -7.24 -24.98 -43.57
C GLN A 255 -6.44 -26.19 -44.08
N THR A 256 -5.88 -27.00 -43.18
CA THR A 256 -5.12 -28.20 -43.56
C THR A 256 -5.98 -29.23 -44.30
N ASP A 257 -7.25 -29.40 -43.90
CA ASP A 257 -8.16 -30.32 -44.59
C ASP A 257 -8.52 -29.82 -46.00
N LEU A 258 -8.63 -28.50 -46.17
CA LEU A 258 -8.88 -27.89 -47.48
C LEU A 258 -7.65 -27.95 -48.40
N GLU A 259 -6.46 -27.74 -47.84
CA GLU A 259 -5.18 -27.91 -48.55
C GLU A 259 -4.97 -29.37 -48.97
N ARG A 260 -5.28 -30.34 -48.09
CA ARG A 260 -5.24 -31.77 -48.42
C ARG A 260 -6.15 -32.10 -49.61
N LYS A 261 -7.41 -31.67 -49.58
CA LYS A 261 -8.35 -31.89 -50.70
C LYS A 261 -7.90 -31.25 -52.01
N LYS A 262 -7.22 -30.09 -51.96
CA LYS A 262 -6.63 -29.45 -53.14
C LYS A 262 -5.48 -30.27 -53.71
N LEU A 263 -4.61 -30.80 -52.86
CA LEU A 263 -3.52 -31.70 -53.27
C LEU A 263 -4.07 -32.95 -53.94
N ASP A 264 -5.04 -33.63 -53.31
CA ASP A 264 -5.67 -34.83 -53.87
C ASP A 264 -6.28 -34.55 -55.26
N TYR A 265 -6.93 -33.39 -55.42
CA TYR A 265 -7.47 -32.94 -56.71
C TYR A 265 -6.37 -32.72 -57.77
N PHE A 266 -5.26 -32.08 -57.39
CA PHE A 266 -4.16 -31.85 -58.31
C PHE A 266 -3.44 -33.15 -58.68
N GLU A 267 -3.26 -34.06 -57.73
CA GLU A 267 -2.70 -35.39 -57.97
C GLU A 267 -3.53 -36.16 -58.99
N GLY A 268 -4.85 -36.25 -58.79
CA GLY A 268 -5.75 -36.89 -59.75
C GLY A 268 -5.74 -36.23 -61.13
N LYS A 269 -5.60 -34.89 -61.20
CA LYS A 269 -5.47 -34.18 -62.48
C LYS A 269 -4.12 -34.49 -63.16
N CYS A 270 -3.03 -34.57 -62.40
CA CYS A 270 -1.72 -34.94 -62.91
C CYS A 270 -1.70 -36.39 -63.41
N GLU A 271 -2.32 -37.32 -62.67
CA GLU A 271 -2.48 -38.71 -63.11
C GLU A 271 -3.27 -38.82 -64.42
N LEU A 272 -4.39 -38.09 -64.54
CA LEU A 272 -5.18 -38.07 -65.77
C LEU A 272 -4.38 -37.55 -66.96
N ILE A 273 -3.63 -36.45 -66.77
CA ILE A 273 -2.74 -35.90 -67.80
C ILE A 273 -1.66 -36.91 -68.17
N LEU A 274 -1.05 -37.58 -67.19
CA LEU A 274 -0.05 -38.62 -67.43
C LEU A 274 -0.62 -39.78 -68.25
N GLN A 275 -1.83 -40.24 -67.92
CA GLN A 275 -2.52 -41.27 -68.69
C GLN A 275 -2.84 -40.80 -70.11
N LYS A 276 -3.24 -39.54 -70.27
CA LYS A 276 -3.48 -38.96 -71.60
C LYS A 276 -2.19 -38.89 -72.43
N ILE A 277 -1.08 -38.44 -71.86
CA ILE A 277 0.23 -38.44 -72.54
C ILE A 277 0.62 -39.86 -72.95
N LYS A 278 0.43 -40.86 -72.08
CA LYS A 278 0.70 -42.26 -72.41
C LYS A 278 -0.18 -42.77 -73.55
N ALA A 279 -1.47 -42.41 -73.57
CA ALA A 279 -2.39 -42.79 -74.64
C ALA A 279 -1.98 -42.17 -75.98
N GLU A 280 -1.71 -40.86 -76.02
CA GLU A 280 -1.23 -40.16 -77.21
C GLU A 280 0.13 -40.72 -77.68
N MET A 281 1.02 -41.10 -76.76
CA MET A 281 2.29 -41.76 -77.13
C MET A 281 2.08 -43.11 -77.81
N VAL A 282 1.11 -43.90 -77.35
CA VAL A 282 0.73 -45.17 -77.99
C VAL A 282 0.08 -44.92 -79.35
N GLU A 283 -0.76 -43.89 -79.48
CA GLU A 283 -1.37 -43.49 -80.75
C GLU A 283 -0.30 -43.08 -81.78
N ILE A 284 0.65 -42.22 -81.39
CA ILE A 284 1.80 -41.86 -82.22
C ILE A 284 2.62 -43.10 -82.62
N GLN A 285 2.84 -44.05 -81.71
CA GLN A 285 3.54 -45.30 -82.04
C GLN A 285 2.78 -46.11 -83.09
N LEU A 286 1.46 -46.25 -82.97
CA LEU A 286 0.63 -46.94 -83.96
C LEU A 286 0.67 -46.25 -85.33
N ASP A 287 0.64 -44.92 -85.35
CA ASP A 287 0.72 -44.12 -86.58
C ASP A 287 2.11 -44.18 -87.24
N THR A 288 3.17 -44.26 -86.43
CA THR A 288 4.56 -44.35 -86.94
C THR A 288 4.89 -45.76 -87.46
N TYR A 289 4.32 -46.80 -86.85
CA TYR A 289 4.49 -48.20 -87.23
C TYR A 289 3.28 -48.71 -88.03
N THR A 290 3.05 -48.11 -89.20
CA THR A 290 2.06 -48.64 -90.16
C THR A 290 2.59 -49.91 -90.83
N PRO A 291 1.71 -50.85 -91.25
CA PRO A 291 2.11 -52.12 -91.87
C PRO A 291 2.98 -51.95 -93.14
N ASP A 292 2.96 -50.77 -93.76
CA ASP A 292 3.84 -50.42 -94.89
C ASP A 292 5.29 -50.17 -94.44
N SER A 293 5.53 -49.65 -93.23
CA SER A 293 6.87 -49.43 -92.67
C SER A 293 7.52 -50.71 -92.11
N ILE A 294 6.71 -51.73 -91.79
CA ILE A 294 7.15 -53.05 -91.31
C ILE A 294 7.42 -54.01 -92.50
N SER A 295 7.06 -53.60 -93.73
CA SER A 295 7.25 -54.39 -94.95
C SER A 295 8.63 -54.29 -95.60
N TYR A 296 9.54 -53.44 -95.08
CA TYR A 296 10.97 -53.53 -95.42
C TYR A 296 11.68 -54.40 -94.38
N PRO A 297 12.07 -55.63 -94.75
CA PRO A 297 12.53 -56.62 -93.79
C PRO A 297 13.98 -56.37 -93.37
N ALA A 298 14.29 -56.80 -92.15
CA ALA A 298 15.56 -57.38 -91.73
C ALA A 298 16.83 -56.71 -92.27
N ASP A 299 17.36 -55.71 -91.57
CA ASP A 299 18.82 -55.56 -91.33
C ASP A 299 19.10 -54.26 -90.54
N ALA A 300 18.93 -54.32 -89.22
CA ALA A 300 19.69 -53.52 -88.27
C ALA A 300 19.35 -54.00 -86.85
N ALA A 301 20.10 -55.00 -86.39
CA ALA A 301 20.45 -55.06 -84.98
C ALA A 301 21.03 -53.69 -84.57
N PHE A 302 20.67 -53.18 -83.39
CA PHE A 302 21.57 -52.62 -82.36
C PHE A 302 20.70 -51.96 -81.26
N VAL A 303 20.59 -52.57 -80.08
CA VAL A 303 21.33 -52.21 -78.86
C VAL A 303 20.75 -51.00 -78.10
N CYS A 304 20.22 -51.29 -76.90
CA CYS A 304 20.35 -50.57 -75.62
C CYS A 304 19.22 -51.10 -74.69
N GLN A 305 19.39 -52.20 -73.96
CA GLN A 305 19.99 -52.25 -72.62
C GLN A 305 19.83 -50.99 -71.75
N GLY A 306 19.07 -51.15 -70.65
CA GLY A 306 19.34 -50.52 -69.36
C GLY A 306 18.59 -49.23 -69.05
N LYS A 307 17.70 -49.25 -68.06
CA LYS A 307 18.11 -49.17 -66.65
C LYS A 307 16.90 -49.20 -65.72
N ASP A 308 17.00 -50.09 -64.74
CA ASP A 308 16.25 -50.06 -63.49
C ASP A 308 16.25 -48.64 -62.90
N PHE A 309 15.07 -48.15 -62.52
CA PHE A 309 14.99 -47.07 -61.54
C PHE A 309 14.26 -47.57 -60.29
N HIS A 310 15.07 -47.68 -59.25
CA HIS A 310 14.71 -48.09 -57.91
C HIS A 310 13.49 -47.34 -57.37
N ASN A 311 12.52 -48.14 -56.96
CA ASN A 311 11.45 -47.78 -56.04
C ASN A 311 12.05 -47.32 -54.70
N SER A 312 12.07 -46.01 -54.46
CA SER A 312 12.36 -45.43 -53.13
C SER A 312 11.05 -45.04 -52.47
N LYS A 313 10.51 -45.96 -51.67
CA LYS A 313 9.55 -45.66 -50.61
C LYS A 313 10.20 -44.68 -49.63
N SER A 314 9.76 -43.44 -49.61
CA SER A 314 9.96 -42.55 -48.46
C SER A 314 8.65 -42.48 -47.68
N LYS A 315 8.62 -43.17 -46.54
CA LYS A 315 7.65 -42.95 -45.47
C LYS A 315 7.95 -41.59 -44.83
N HIS A 316 6.96 -40.72 -44.75
CA HIS A 316 6.71 -39.87 -43.59
C HIS A 316 5.22 -39.72 -43.39
#